data_AF-A0A0J8TZK1-F1
#
_entry.id   AF-A0A0J8TZK1-F1
#
_cell.length_a   1.000
_cell.length_b   1.000
_cell.length_c   1.000
_cell.angle_alpha   90.00
_cell.angle_beta   90.00
_cell.angle_gamma   90.00
#
_symmetry.space_group_name_H-M   'P 1'
#
loop_
_entity.id
_entity.type
_entity.pdbx_description
1 polymer ?
#
loop_
_entity_poly.entity_id
_entity_poly.type
_entity_poly.pdbx_seq_one_letter_code
_entity_poly.pdbx_strand_id
1 'polypeptide(L)' 'MIAGNVSNLPTKELNILAAEYLGARVLYTAVYMGARSELMSYVRTGLYGWSVGIPLYVLIKAGNSMLGGGSV' A
#
# COMPACT_ATOMS: atom_id res chain seq x y z
N MET A 1 4.32 1.93 6.61
CA MET A 1 4.59 0.98 7.71
C MET A 1 5.29 1.62 8.89
N ILE A 2 6.39 2.35 8.69
CA ILE A 2 7.11 3.06 9.76
C ILE A 2 6.18 3.96 10.58
N ALA A 3 5.44 4.87 9.93
CA ALA A 3 4.50 5.77 10.62
C ALA A 3 3.44 5.00 11.44
N GLY A 4 2.91 3.90 10.89
CA GLY A 4 1.96 3.04 11.60
C GLY A 4 2.57 2.32 12.80
N ASN A 5 3.84 1.93 12.73
CA ASN A 5 4.56 1.34 13.86
C ASN A 5 4.80 2.40 14.96
N VAL A 6 5.21 3.61 14.57
CA VAL A 6 5.38 4.76 15.50
C VAL A 6 4.07 5.13 16.21
N SER A 7 2.93 5.02 15.51
CA SER A 7 1.61 5.29 16.08
C SER A 7 0.98 4.07 16.78
N ASN A 8 1.73 2.99 17.02
CA ASN A 8 1.26 1.76 17.67
C ASN A 8 0.03 1.10 16.98
N LEU A 9 -0.07 1.19 15.64
CA LEU A 9 -1.08 0.39 14.92
C LEU A 9 -0.80 -1.11 15.06
N PRO A 10 -1.83 -1.96 15.02
CA PRO A 10 -1.67 -3.41 15.18
C PRO A 10 -0.64 -3.98 14.20
N THR A 11 0.39 -4.64 14.72
CA THR A 11 1.50 -5.19 13.91
C THR A 11 1.02 -6.19 12.87
N LYS A 12 0.00 -7.01 13.18
CA LYS A 12 -0.61 -7.95 12.23
C LYS A 12 -1.16 -7.21 11.00
N GLU A 13 -1.87 -6.12 11.22
CA GLU A 13 -2.43 -5.32 10.13
C GLU A 13 -1.32 -4.68 9.29
N LEU A 14 -0.32 -4.08 9.94
CA LEU A 14 0.85 -3.52 9.25
C LEU A 14 1.59 -4.56 8.40
N ASN A 15 1.72 -5.79 8.88
CA ASN A 15 2.37 -6.87 8.14
C ASN A 15 1.55 -7.32 6.93
N ILE A 16 0.22 -7.37 7.04
CA ILE A 16 -0.66 -7.66 5.90
C ILE A 16 -0.52 -6.57 4.85
N LEU A 17 -0.65 -5.30 5.25
CA LEU A 17 -0.52 -4.17 4.33
C LEU A 17 0.89 -4.10 3.71
N ALA A 18 1.93 -4.49 4.45
CA ALA A 18 3.29 -4.59 3.92
C ALA A 18 3.41 -5.70 2.86
N ALA A 19 2.85 -6.88 3.14
CA ALA A 19 2.82 -7.98 2.20
C ALA A 19 2.03 -7.63 0.93
N GLU A 20 0.87 -6.99 1.07
CA GLU A 20 0.08 -6.49 -0.06
C GLU A 20 0.83 -5.46 -0.89
N TYR A 21 1.50 -4.50 -0.24
CA TYR A 21 2.32 -3.51 -0.94
C TYR A 21 3.43 -4.17 -1.75
N LEU A 22 4.16 -5.10 -1.14
CA LEU A 22 5.24 -5.84 -1.81
C LEU A 22 4.70 -6.70 -2.95
N GLY A 23 3.60 -7.42 -2.73
CA GLY A 23 2.92 -8.19 -3.77
C GLY A 23 2.50 -7.32 -4.96
N ALA A 24 1.88 -6.17 -4.69
CA ALA A 24 1.50 -5.21 -5.72
C ALA A 24 2.72 -4.67 -6.51
N ARG A 25 3.86 -4.45 -5.85
CA ARG A 25 5.11 -4.04 -6.52
C ARG A 25 5.69 -5.14 -7.40
N VAL A 26 5.67 -6.40 -6.94
CA VAL A 26 6.11 -7.54 -7.75
C VAL A 26 5.23 -7.69 -8.99
N LEU A 27 3.90 -7.63 -8.82
CA LEU A 27 2.94 -7.67 -9.92
C LEU A 27 3.13 -6.51 -10.88
N TYR A 28 3.30 -5.28 -10.37
CA TYR A 28 3.59 -4.11 -11.18
C TYR A 28 4.84 -4.32 -12.03
N THR A 29 5.94 -4.80 -11.43
CA THR A 29 7.19 -5.04 -12.14
C THR A 29 7.05 -6.14 -13.20
N ALA A 30 6.35 -7.23 -12.89
CA ALA A 30 6.08 -8.29 -13.84
C ALA A 30 5.28 -7.78 -15.06
N VAL A 31 4.23 -7.00 -14.82
CA VAL A 31 3.45 -6.37 -15.88
C VAL A 31 4.31 -5.35 -16.64
N TYR A 32 5.10 -4.53 -15.95
CA TYR A 32 5.97 -3.53 -16.57
C TYR A 32 6.97 -4.16 -17.54
N MET A 33 7.62 -5.26 -17.14
CA MET A 33 8.60 -5.97 -17.97
C MET A 33 7.95 -6.73 -19.14
N GLY A 34 6.73 -7.23 -18.95
CA GLY A 34 6.02 -8.04 -19.95
C GLY A 34 5.11 -7.26 -20.91
N ALA A 35 4.76 -6.01 -20.59
CA ALA A 35 3.75 -5.25 -21.32
C ALA A 35 4.25 -4.80 -22.70
N ARG A 36 3.70 -5.40 -23.76
CA ARG A 36 3.80 -4.90 -25.14
C ARG A 36 2.45 -4.43 -25.72
N SER A 37 1.37 -4.46 -24.92
CA SER A 37 0.01 -4.12 -25.34
C SER A 37 -0.57 -2.95 -24.55
N GLU A 38 -1.51 -2.24 -25.16
CA GLU A 38 -2.18 -1.07 -24.57
C GLU A 38 -2.96 -1.43 -23.30
N LEU A 39 -3.65 -2.57 -23.29
CA LEU A 39 -4.36 -3.08 -22.12
C LEU A 39 -3.44 -3.25 -20.91
N MET A 40 -2.22 -3.78 -21.12
CA MET A 40 -1.25 -3.96 -20.04
C MET A 40 -0.72 -2.62 -19.50
N SER A 41 -0.73 -1.56 -20.30
CA SER A 41 -0.41 -0.21 -19.83
C SER A 41 -1.45 0.31 -18.82
N TYR A 42 -2.75 0.06 -19.07
CA TYR A 42 -3.81 0.42 -18.11
C TYR A 42 -3.71 -0.40 -16.82
N VAL A 43 -3.43 -1.71 -16.93
CA VAL A 43 -3.21 -2.58 -15.75
C VAL A 43 -2.04 -2.07 -14.90
N ARG A 44 -0.94 -1.66 -15.54
CA ARG A 44 0.21 -1.06 -14.85
C ARG A 44 -0.19 0.20 -14.07
N THR A 45 -0.98 1.08 -14.67
CA THR A 45 -1.47 2.30 -13.98
C THR A 45 -2.38 1.96 -12.80
N GLY A 46 -3.25 0.96 -12.94
CA GLY A 46 -4.07 0.45 -11.83
C GLY A 46 -3.23 -0.12 -10.69
N LEU A 47 -2.25 -0.98 -11.00
CA LEU A 47 -1.32 -1.55 -10.02
C LEU A 47 -0.49 -0.47 -9.32
N TYR A 48 -0.06 0.56 -10.05
CA TYR A 48 0.61 1.71 -9.46
C TYR A 48 -0.30 2.45 -8.47
N GLY A 49 -1.52 2.78 -8.87
CA GLY A 49 -2.49 3.47 -8.02
C GLY A 49 -2.81 2.69 -6.74
N TRP A 50 -3.09 1.39 -6.87
CA TRP A 50 -3.27 0.50 -5.73
C TRP A 50 -2.05 0.51 -4.81
N SER A 51 -0.85 0.25 -5.38
CA SER A 51 0.38 0.13 -4.61
C SER A 51 0.70 1.41 -3.84
N VAL A 52 0.46 2.58 -4.41
CA VAL A 52 0.66 3.88 -3.74
C VAL A 52 -0.44 4.16 -2.70
N GLY A 53 -1.65 3.67 -2.92
CA GLY A 53 -2.76 3.81 -1.98
C GLY A 53 -2.48 3.18 -0.61
N ILE A 54 -1.81 2.03 -0.58
CA ILE A 54 -1.50 1.32 0.68
C ILE A 54 -0.67 2.16 1.68
N PRO A 55 0.51 2.70 1.33
CA PRO A 55 1.28 3.53 2.26
C PRO A 55 0.58 4.84 2.62
N LEU A 56 -0.21 5.43 1.70
CA LEU A 56 -1.02 6.61 1.99
C LEU A 56 -2.11 6.31 3.03
N TYR A 57 -2.81 5.18 2.89
CA TYR A 57 -3.79 4.70 3.86
C TYR A 57 -3.16 4.53 5.25
N VAL A 58 -2.00 3.87 5.32
CA VAL A 58 -1.27 3.69 6.59
C VAL A 58 -0.86 5.03 7.20
N LEU A 59 -0.44 6.00 6.39
CA LEU A 59 -0.09 7.36 6.84
C LEU A 59 -1.29 8.08 7.45
N ILE A 60 -2.44 8.06 6.77
CA ILE A 60 -3.68 8.67 7.25
C ILE A 60 -4.12 8.00 8.56
N LYS A 61 -4.14 6.67 8.60
CA LYS A 61 -4.53 5.90 9.78
C LYS A 61 -3.60 6.18 10.98
N ALA A 62 -2.30 6.24 10.73
CA ALA A 62 -1.32 6.59 11.76
C ALA A 62 -1.55 8.01 12.30
N GLY A 63 -1.79 9.00 11.43
CA GLY A 63 -2.12 10.37 11.81
C GLY A 63 -3.39 10.44 12.68
N ASN A 64 -4.46 9.75 12.28
CA ASN A 64 -5.70 9.70 13.04
C ASN A 64 -5.51 9.08 14.43
N SER A 65 -4.71 8.02 14.52
CA SER A 65 -4.39 7.38 15.81
C SER A 65 -3.60 8.32 16.73
N MET A 66 -2.70 9.14 16.19
CA MET A 66 -1.89 10.07 16.97
C MET A 66 -2.67 11.30 17.45
N LEU A 67 -3.67 11.77 16.68
CA LEU A 67 -4.49 12.93 17.00
C LEU A 67 -5.59 12.65 18.04
N GLY A 68 -5.63 11.47 18.64
CA GLY A 68 -6.63 11.09 19.64
C GLY A 68 -7.89 10.41 19.07
N GLY A 69 -7.90 10.07 17.77
CA GLY A 69 -8.89 9.15 17.19
C GLY A 69 -8.60 7.68 17.50
N GLY A 70 -7.85 7.41 18.58
CA GLY A 70 -7.49 6.07 19.02
C GLY A 70 -8.63 5.39 19.77
N SER A 71 -9.66 4.96 19.04
CA SER A 71 -10.51 3.80 19.35
C SER A 71 -11.76 3.80 18.47
N VAL A 72 -11.69 3.19 17.28
CA VAL A 72 -12.72 2.30 16.70
C VAL A 72 -12.02 1.27 15.81
#